data_AF-A0A1Y1Q732-F1
#
_entry.id   AF-A0A1Y1Q732-F1
#
_cell.length_a   1.000
_cell.length_b   1.000
_cell.length_c   1.000
_cell.angle_alpha   90.00
_cell.angle_beta   90.00
_cell.angle_gamma   90.00
#
_symmetry.space_group_name_H-M   'P 1'
#
loop_
_entity.id
_entity.type
_entity.pdbx_description
1 polymer ?
#
loop_
_entity_poly.entity_id
_entity_poly.type
_entity_poly.pdbx_seq_one_letter_code
_entity_poly.pdbx_strand_id
1 'polypeptide(L)'
;MQDTIPAGKWQRAGIVGSTALKVGLREVQHKVKRPFLSAQRQQEAKQEVDDHNASLLFDTLTQLRGTALKAAQMLSMEVELLPERYRRELEKSFHQVPPLNRVLVRKALHEQFGKPPEHLFATFDTTAFAAASLGQVHAATLPDGTPVAVKIQYPGIHVAMDNDMKLLRQLARGLPNPEIALQSLLEIQARLREEVDYLHESTHYRMVSGAFSIDRNQRAAGLRRMEW
;
A
#
# COMPACT_ATOMS: atom_id res chain seq x y z
N MET A 1 7.35 4.06 -20.84
CA MET A 1 8.05 2.92 -20.20
C MET A 1 7.00 2.10 -19.48
N GLN A 2 7.04 0.77 -19.58
CA GLN A 2 5.99 -0.11 -19.06
C GLN A 2 6.05 -0.14 -17.53
N ASP A 3 5.06 0.48 -16.87
CA ASP A 3 4.88 0.49 -15.40
C ASP A 3 4.41 -0.88 -14.89
N THR A 4 5.26 -1.89 -15.01
CA THR A 4 4.99 -3.21 -14.45
C THR A 4 5.37 -3.23 -12.98
N ILE A 5 4.39 -3.54 -12.12
CA ILE A 5 4.62 -3.79 -10.70
C ILE A 5 5.67 -4.91 -10.56
N PRO A 6 6.79 -4.69 -9.84
CA PRO A 6 7.82 -5.71 -9.71
C PRO A 6 7.29 -6.89 -8.90
N ALA A 7 6.92 -7.97 -9.60
CA ALA A 7 6.33 -9.17 -9.01
C ALA A 7 7.38 -10.18 -8.53
N GLY A 8 8.58 -10.16 -9.12
CA GLY A 8 9.64 -11.14 -8.82
C GLY A 8 10.46 -10.79 -7.58
N LYS A 9 10.70 -11.77 -6.70
CA LYS A 9 11.55 -11.63 -5.49
C LYS A 9 12.91 -10.97 -5.77
N TRP A 10 13.52 -11.31 -6.91
CA TRP A 10 14.83 -10.80 -7.32
C TRP A 10 14.77 -9.38 -7.87
N GLN A 11 13.69 -9.00 -8.56
CA GLN A 11 13.47 -7.62 -9.01
C GLN A 11 13.29 -6.69 -7.81
N ARG A 12 12.45 -7.11 -6.85
CA ARG A 12 12.24 -6.37 -5.59
C ARG A 12 13.54 -6.25 -4.80
N ALA A 13 14.29 -7.35 -4.62
CA ALA A 13 15.59 -7.31 -3.96
C ALA A 13 16.60 -6.38 -4.66
N GLY A 14 16.60 -6.34 -6.00
CA GLY A 14 17.46 -5.45 -6.78
C GLY A 14 17.17 -3.96 -6.56
N ILE A 15 15.89 -3.57 -6.57
CA ILE A 15 15.46 -2.19 -6.28
C ILE A 15 16.03 -1.73 -4.93
N VAL A 16 15.93 -2.61 -3.94
CA VAL A 16 16.23 -2.31 -2.54
C VAL A 16 17.72 -2.29 -2.28
N GLY A 17 18.45 -3.25 -2.87
CA GLY A 17 19.91 -3.23 -2.86
C GLY A 17 20.46 -1.95 -3.49
N SER A 18 19.86 -1.49 -4.59
CA SER A 18 20.27 -0.24 -5.24
C SER A 18 20.03 0.99 -4.35
N THR A 19 18.92 1.01 -3.61
CA THR A 19 18.60 2.07 -2.65
C THR A 19 19.54 2.06 -1.46
N ALA A 20 19.78 0.89 -0.85
CA ALA A 20 20.71 0.76 0.27
C ALA A 20 22.12 1.22 -0.10
N LEU A 21 22.58 0.90 -1.32
CA LEU A 21 23.86 1.38 -1.85
C LEU A 21 23.91 2.91 -1.94
N LYS A 22 22.86 3.54 -2.50
CA LYS A 22 22.77 5.01 -2.64
C LYS A 22 22.74 5.72 -1.28
N VAL A 23 21.95 5.23 -0.32
CA VAL A 23 21.93 5.72 1.07
C VAL A 23 23.33 5.62 1.70
N GLY A 24 23.95 4.45 1.60
CA GLY A 24 25.28 4.20 2.17
C GLY A 24 26.38 5.06 1.55
N LEU A 25 26.36 5.25 0.23
CA LEU A 25 27.31 6.13 -0.48
C LEU A 25 27.22 7.58 0.02
N ARG A 26 26.00 8.09 0.22
CA ARG A 26 25.77 9.47 0.67
C ARG A 26 26.21 9.67 2.13
N GLU A 27 25.93 8.71 3.00
CA GLU A 27 26.41 8.68 4.39
C GLU A 27 27.94 8.70 4.48
N VAL A 28 28.62 7.88 3.66
CA VAL A 28 30.09 7.89 3.60
C VAL A 28 30.60 9.25 3.11
N GLN A 29 30.01 9.82 2.06
CA GLN A 29 30.36 11.17 1.58
C GLN A 29 30.20 12.22 2.69
N HIS A 30 29.13 12.15 3.47
CA HIS A 30 28.89 13.06 4.59
C HIS A 30 29.96 12.92 5.69
N LYS A 31 30.28 11.69 6.10
CA LYS A 31 31.33 11.43 7.11
C LYS A 31 32.71 11.92 6.69
N VAL A 32 33.06 11.79 5.41
CA VAL A 32 34.34 12.28 4.85
C VAL A 32 34.40 13.81 4.84
N LYS A 33 33.27 14.49 4.55
CA LYS A 33 33.21 15.96 4.50
C LYS A 33 33.10 16.61 5.88
N ARG A 34 32.48 15.93 6.85
CA ARG A 34 32.21 16.43 8.21
C ARG A 34 33.40 17.13 8.90
N PRO A 35 34.63 16.59 8.94
CA PRO A 35 35.76 17.26 9.61
C PRO A 35 36.20 18.57 8.95
N PHE A 36 35.76 18.85 7.72
CA PHE A 36 36.07 20.07 6.98
C PHE A 36 34.95 21.13 7.04
N LEU A 37 33.87 20.88 7.78
CA LEU A 37 32.70 21.75 7.86
C LEU A 37 32.60 22.43 9.23
N SER A 38 32.15 23.68 9.25
CA SER A 38 31.79 24.40 10.49
C SER A 38 30.59 23.74 11.18
N ALA A 39 30.41 23.96 12.48
CA ALA A 39 29.30 23.36 13.25
C ALA A 39 27.91 23.66 12.65
N GLN A 40 27.70 24.87 12.15
CA GLN A 40 26.45 25.26 11.47
C GLN A 40 26.25 24.50 10.15
N ARG A 41 27.30 24.35 9.33
CA ARG A 41 27.24 23.55 8.10
C ARG A 41 27.15 22.04 8.36
N GLN A 42 27.63 21.56 9.50
CA GLN A 42 27.45 20.15 9.88
C GLN A 42 25.98 19.83 10.16
N GLN A 43 25.27 20.75 10.83
CA GLN A 43 23.83 20.62 11.07
C GLN A 43 23.06 20.60 9.75
N GLU A 44 23.35 21.54 8.85
CA GLU A 44 22.72 21.64 7.52
C GLU A 44 23.04 20.42 6.65
N ALA A 45 24.30 19.98 6.60
CA ALA A 45 24.70 18.82 5.80
C ALA A 45 24.07 17.51 6.31
N LYS A 46 23.90 17.37 7.63
CA LYS A 46 23.15 16.25 8.21
C LYS A 46 21.69 16.27 7.78
N GLN A 47 21.05 17.44 7.84
CA GLN A 47 19.66 17.61 7.38
C GLN A 47 19.51 17.29 5.89
N GLU A 48 20.43 17.72 5.04
CA GLU A 48 20.40 17.42 3.60
C GLU A 48 20.54 15.91 3.32
N VAL A 49 21.37 15.21 4.09
CA VAL A 49 21.53 13.74 3.98
C VAL A 49 20.25 13.03 4.42
N ASP A 50 19.68 13.45 5.55
CA ASP A 50 18.43 12.88 6.07
C ASP A 50 17.27 13.09 5.07
N ASP A 51 17.17 14.28 4.46
CA ASP A 51 16.18 14.63 3.43
C ASP A 51 16.33 13.77 2.17
N HIS A 52 17.57 13.61 1.70
CA HIS A 52 17.84 12.81 0.51
C HIS A 52 17.51 11.33 0.74
N ASN A 53 17.91 10.79 1.89
CA ASN A 53 17.60 9.42 2.27
C ASN A 53 16.08 9.22 2.40
N ALA A 54 15.34 10.22 2.90
CA ALA A 54 13.89 10.20 2.97
C ALA A 54 13.22 10.07 1.60
N SER A 55 13.60 10.96 0.68
CA SER A 55 13.09 10.93 -0.70
C SER A 55 13.40 9.59 -1.36
N LEU A 56 14.61 9.08 -1.19
CA LEU A 56 15.02 7.84 -1.85
C LEU A 56 14.30 6.62 -1.27
N LEU A 57 14.08 6.56 0.04
CA LEU A 57 13.29 5.52 0.68
C LEU A 57 11.82 5.59 0.24
N PHE A 58 11.26 6.80 0.12
CA PHE A 58 9.92 7.00 -0.41
C PHE A 58 9.79 6.53 -1.87
N ASP A 59 10.72 6.92 -2.74
CA ASP A 59 10.74 6.49 -4.15
C ASP A 59 10.81 4.97 -4.26
N THR A 60 11.60 4.35 -3.38
CA THR A 60 11.74 2.88 -3.30
C THR A 60 10.42 2.21 -2.94
N LEU A 61 9.73 2.70 -1.91
CA LEU A 61 8.45 2.17 -1.47
C LEU A 61 7.36 2.37 -2.53
N THR A 62 7.39 3.51 -3.21
CA THR A 62 6.50 3.83 -4.34
C THR A 62 6.78 2.91 -5.55
N GLN A 63 8.04 2.57 -5.81
CA GLN A 63 8.42 1.60 -6.86
C GLN A 63 8.00 0.17 -6.50
N LEU A 64 8.11 -0.21 -5.23
CA LEU A 64 7.70 -1.53 -4.74
C LEU A 64 6.17 -1.72 -4.86
N ARG A 65 5.37 -0.66 -4.65
CA ARG A 65 3.89 -0.65 -4.70
C ARG A 65 3.25 -1.70 -3.77
N GLY A 66 1.91 -1.79 -3.79
CA GLY A 66 1.16 -2.83 -3.09
C GLY A 66 1.39 -2.81 -1.58
N THR A 67 1.72 -3.97 -1.02
CA THR A 67 1.88 -4.18 0.43
C THR A 67 2.97 -3.33 1.05
N ALA A 68 4.12 -3.14 0.38
CA ALA A 68 5.20 -2.28 0.89
C ALA A 68 4.75 -0.82 1.05
N LEU A 69 4.09 -0.28 0.02
CA LEU A 69 3.62 1.10 0.02
C LEU A 69 2.51 1.32 1.06
N LYS A 70 1.54 0.38 1.12
CA LYS A 70 0.46 0.44 2.10
C LYS A 70 0.97 0.34 3.54
N ALA A 71 1.93 -0.56 3.81
CA ALA A 71 2.53 -0.67 5.12
C ALA A 71 3.29 0.60 5.52
N ALA A 72 4.00 1.24 4.59
CA ALA A 72 4.67 2.51 4.84
C ALA A 72 3.67 3.65 5.11
N GLN A 73 2.56 3.68 4.37
CA GLN A 73 1.47 4.62 4.62
C GLN A 73 0.86 4.43 6.01
N MET A 74 0.57 3.19 6.41
CA MET A 74 0.07 2.88 7.76
C MET A 74 1.08 3.28 8.84
N LEU A 75 2.37 2.99 8.62
CA LEU A 75 3.44 3.38 9.53
C LEU A 75 3.58 4.91 9.63
N SER A 76 3.27 5.66 8.57
CA SER A 76 3.30 7.13 8.60
C SER A 76 2.16 7.78 9.38
N MET A 77 1.09 7.02 9.62
CA MET A 77 -0.05 7.47 10.44
C MET A 77 0.21 7.27 11.93
N GLU A 78 1.14 6.39 12.30
CA GLU A 78 1.63 6.26 13.67
C GLU A 78 2.48 7.48 14.03
N VAL A 79 1.93 8.31 14.91
CA VAL A 79 2.50 9.60 15.31
C VAL A 79 3.91 9.37 15.90
N GLU A 80 4.86 10.24 15.52
CA GLU A 80 6.25 10.28 16.03
C GLU A 80 7.21 9.13 15.63
N LEU A 81 6.80 8.17 14.79
CA LEU A 81 7.71 7.10 14.34
C LEU A 81 8.61 7.49 13.16
N LEU A 82 8.07 8.26 12.24
CA LEU A 82 8.79 8.73 11.06
C LEU A 82 9.11 10.22 11.21
N PRO A 83 10.31 10.66 10.80
CA PRO A 83 10.58 12.08 10.72
C PRO A 83 9.57 12.76 9.81
N GLU A 84 9.11 13.97 10.18
CA GLU A 84 8.02 14.70 9.51
C GLU A 84 8.15 14.77 7.98
N ARG A 85 9.37 14.80 7.46
CA ARG A 85 9.63 14.84 6.02
C ARG A 85 9.30 13.52 5.31
N TYR A 86 9.59 12.38 5.95
CA TYR A 86 9.20 11.06 5.44
C TYR A 86 7.67 10.95 5.41
N ARG A 87 7.00 11.46 6.45
CA ARG A 87 5.54 11.48 6.57
C ARG A 87 4.91 12.27 5.42
N ARG A 88 5.39 13.49 5.15
CA ARG A 88 4.92 14.34 4.06
C ARG A 88 5.12 13.75 2.66
N GLU A 89 6.24 13.06 2.42
CA GLU A 89 6.43 12.36 1.15
C GLU A 89 5.47 11.17 1.04
N LEU A 90 5.33 10.36 2.10
CA LEU A 90 4.41 9.23 2.15
C LEU A 90 2.95 9.63 1.90
N GLU A 91 2.54 10.81 2.37
CA GLU A 91 1.21 11.37 2.08
C GLU A 91 0.93 11.55 0.58
N LYS A 92 1.94 11.86 -0.24
CA LYS A 92 1.77 12.03 -1.69
C LYS A 92 1.41 10.73 -2.40
N SER A 93 1.74 9.58 -1.81
CA SER A 93 1.51 8.26 -2.40
C SER A 93 0.08 7.74 -2.26
N PHE A 94 -0.76 8.37 -1.44
CA PHE A 94 -2.15 7.95 -1.23
C PHE A 94 -3.00 7.96 -2.52
N HIS A 95 -2.53 8.62 -3.59
CA HIS A 95 -3.29 8.81 -4.83
C HIS A 95 -2.65 8.21 -6.09
N GLN A 96 -1.56 7.43 -5.99
CA GLN A 96 -0.69 7.13 -7.15
C GLN A 96 -0.54 5.64 -7.54
N VAL A 97 -1.63 4.86 -7.59
CA VAL A 97 -1.55 3.50 -8.16
C VAL A 97 -2.25 3.46 -9.52
N PRO A 98 -1.51 3.26 -10.63
CA PRO A 98 -2.12 3.18 -11.96
C PRO A 98 -2.96 1.89 -12.10
N PRO A 99 -4.07 1.95 -12.84
CA PRO A 99 -4.99 0.82 -12.96
C PRO A 99 -4.36 -0.35 -13.71
N LEU A 100 -4.74 -1.57 -13.34
CA LEU A 100 -4.48 -2.78 -14.11
C LEU A 100 -5.06 -2.64 -15.50
N ASN A 101 -4.28 -3.05 -16.50
CA ASN A 101 -4.81 -3.19 -17.85
C ASN A 101 -5.84 -4.34 -17.93
N ARG A 102 -6.63 -4.31 -19.01
CA ARG A 102 -7.71 -5.27 -19.25
C ARG A 102 -7.23 -6.74 -19.21
N VAL A 103 -6.01 -7.01 -19.66
CA VAL A 103 -5.43 -8.36 -19.70
C VAL A 103 -5.19 -8.89 -18.29
N LEU A 104 -4.62 -8.08 -17.40
CA LEU A 104 -4.36 -8.44 -16.01
C LEU A 104 -5.66 -8.61 -15.22
N VAL A 105 -6.66 -7.78 -15.48
CA VAL A 105 -8.02 -7.92 -14.91
C VAL A 105 -8.64 -9.27 -15.27
N ARG A 106 -8.63 -9.62 -16.57
CA ARG A 106 -9.14 -10.92 -17.04
C ARG A 106 -8.38 -12.08 -16.41
N LYS A 107 -7.06 -11.98 -16.36
CA LYS A 107 -6.20 -13.01 -15.77
C LYS A 107 -6.52 -13.24 -14.31
N ALA A 108 -6.65 -12.17 -13.51
CA ALA A 108 -7.00 -12.27 -12.09
C ALA A 108 -8.35 -12.96 -11.86
N LEU A 109 -9.38 -12.60 -12.65
CA LEU A 109 -10.69 -13.26 -12.55
C LEU A 109 -10.62 -14.74 -12.98
N HIS A 110 -9.86 -15.05 -14.02
CA HIS A 110 -9.68 -16.43 -14.46
C HIS A 110 -8.91 -17.29 -13.46
N GLU A 111 -7.85 -16.76 -12.84
CA GLU A 111 -7.10 -17.47 -11.79
C GLU A 111 -7.99 -17.77 -10.56
N GLN A 112 -8.89 -16.87 -10.20
CA GLN A 112 -9.76 -17.03 -9.02
C GLN A 112 -10.99 -17.92 -9.28
N PHE A 113 -11.63 -17.79 -10.45
CA PHE A 113 -12.92 -18.42 -10.74
C PHE A 113 -12.86 -19.46 -11.87
N GLY A 114 -11.69 -19.68 -12.49
CA GLY A 114 -11.50 -20.56 -13.65
C GLY A 114 -12.18 -20.07 -14.93
N LYS A 115 -12.75 -18.86 -14.94
CA LYS A 115 -13.59 -18.34 -16.02
C LYS A 115 -13.31 -16.86 -16.29
N PRO A 116 -13.44 -16.40 -17.53
CA PRO A 116 -13.32 -14.97 -17.84
C PRO A 116 -14.57 -14.19 -17.38
N PRO A 117 -14.49 -12.85 -17.25
CA PRO A 117 -15.59 -12.02 -16.74
C PRO A 117 -16.91 -12.20 -17.49
N GLU A 118 -16.87 -12.42 -18.81
CA GLU A 118 -18.09 -12.59 -19.63
C GLU A 118 -18.91 -13.83 -19.25
N HIS A 119 -18.33 -14.79 -18.54
CA HIS A 119 -19.03 -15.99 -18.07
C HIS A 119 -19.51 -15.87 -16.62
N LEU A 120 -19.07 -14.83 -15.91
CA LEU A 120 -19.39 -14.58 -14.51
C LEU A 120 -20.48 -13.50 -14.36
N PHE A 121 -20.51 -12.56 -15.30
CA PHE A 121 -21.36 -11.37 -15.25
C PHE A 121 -22.13 -11.20 -16.57
N ALA A 122 -23.35 -10.65 -16.50
CA ALA A 122 -24.10 -10.22 -17.67
C ALA A 122 -23.42 -9.02 -18.36
N THR A 123 -22.87 -8.11 -17.58
CA THR A 123 -22.01 -7.02 -18.05
C THR A 123 -20.84 -6.83 -17.10
N PHE A 124 -19.68 -6.46 -17.63
CA PHE A 124 -18.48 -6.17 -16.83
C PHE A 124 -17.69 -5.04 -17.48
N ASP A 125 -17.55 -3.90 -16.80
CA ASP A 125 -16.70 -2.83 -17.27
C ASP A 125 -15.25 -3.14 -16.94
N THR A 126 -14.45 -3.36 -17.98
CA THR A 126 -13.00 -3.58 -17.86
C THR A 126 -12.22 -2.35 -17.40
N THR A 127 -12.85 -1.17 -17.42
CA THR A 127 -12.29 0.08 -16.88
C THR A 127 -12.66 0.15 -15.40
N ALA A 128 -11.67 0.34 -14.55
CA ALA A 128 -11.95 0.56 -13.13
C ALA A 128 -12.54 1.96 -12.93
N PHE A 129 -13.60 2.07 -12.13
CA PHE A 129 -14.18 3.36 -11.78
C PHE A 129 -13.60 3.91 -10.47
N ALA A 130 -12.97 3.06 -9.65
CA ALA A 130 -12.32 3.45 -8.42
C ALA A 130 -11.05 2.63 -8.16
N ALA A 131 -10.05 3.28 -7.55
CA ALA A 131 -8.91 2.59 -6.94
C ALA A 131 -9.34 2.02 -5.57
N ALA A 132 -8.83 0.85 -5.24
CA ALA A 132 -8.91 0.29 -3.90
C ALA A 132 -7.50 0.20 -3.30
N SER A 133 -7.41 0.07 -1.98
CA SER A 133 -6.16 0.04 -1.23
C SER A 133 -5.10 -0.93 -1.83
N LEU A 134 -5.46 -2.20 -2.06
CA LEU A 134 -4.60 -3.22 -2.67
C LEU A 134 -5.15 -3.73 -4.03
N GLY A 135 -5.92 -2.91 -4.73
CA GLY A 135 -6.58 -3.33 -5.96
C GLY A 135 -7.36 -2.22 -6.65
N GLN A 136 -8.39 -2.60 -7.39
CA GLN A 136 -9.28 -1.69 -8.09
C GLN A 136 -10.70 -2.21 -8.15
N VAL A 137 -11.67 -1.33 -8.38
CA VAL A 137 -13.10 -1.66 -8.38
C VAL A 137 -13.71 -1.43 -9.75
N HIS A 138 -14.45 -2.43 -10.21
CA HIS A 138 -15.13 -2.45 -11.51
C HIS A 138 -16.64 -2.50 -11.33
N ALA A 139 -17.37 -1.85 -12.23
CA ALA A 139 -18.81 -1.98 -12.31
C ALA A 139 -19.17 -3.27 -13.08
N ALA A 140 -20.13 -4.03 -12.58
CA ALA A 140 -20.65 -5.21 -13.26
C ALA A 140 -22.13 -5.43 -12.95
N THR A 141 -22.78 -6.28 -13.73
CA THR A 141 -24.14 -6.74 -13.48
C THR A 141 -24.16 -8.26 -13.48
N LEU A 142 -24.77 -8.86 -12.46
CA LEU A 142 -24.95 -10.31 -12.37
C LEU A 142 -25.98 -10.80 -13.41
N PRO A 143 -25.99 -12.11 -13.73
CA PRO A 143 -26.95 -12.69 -14.67
C PRO A 143 -28.43 -12.45 -14.31
N ASP A 144 -28.74 -12.23 -13.03
CA ASP A 144 -30.09 -11.93 -12.54
C ASP A 144 -30.48 -10.44 -12.65
N GLY A 145 -29.59 -9.60 -13.19
CA GLY A 145 -29.79 -8.15 -13.33
C GLY A 145 -29.30 -7.32 -12.14
N THR A 146 -28.79 -7.93 -11.07
CA THR A 146 -28.31 -7.21 -9.89
C THR A 146 -27.00 -6.45 -10.20
N PRO A 147 -26.94 -5.12 -9.98
CA PRO A 147 -25.70 -4.36 -10.12
C PRO A 147 -24.75 -4.66 -8.96
N VAL A 148 -23.47 -4.87 -9.27
CA VAL A 148 -22.42 -5.19 -8.28
C VAL A 148 -21.13 -4.41 -8.54
N ALA A 149 -20.40 -4.15 -7.46
CA ALA A 149 -19.03 -3.64 -7.51
C ALA A 149 -18.04 -4.80 -7.34
N VAL A 150 -17.16 -5.01 -8.31
CA VAL A 150 -16.19 -6.11 -8.33
C VAL A 150 -14.81 -5.58 -7.97
N LYS A 151 -14.36 -5.86 -6.74
CA LYS A 151 -13.02 -5.52 -6.25
C LYS A 151 -12.03 -6.59 -6.72
N ILE A 152 -11.00 -6.18 -7.46
CA ILE A 152 -9.95 -7.05 -7.99
C ILE A 152 -8.63 -6.66 -7.35
N GLN A 153 -7.97 -7.63 -6.71
CA GLN A 153 -6.66 -7.44 -6.08
C GLN A 153 -5.55 -7.37 -7.14
N TYR A 154 -4.49 -6.59 -6.88
CA TYR A 154 -3.32 -6.63 -7.76
C TYR A 154 -2.64 -8.02 -7.70
N PRO A 155 -2.32 -8.63 -8.87
CA PRO A 155 -1.70 -9.95 -8.91
C PRO A 155 -0.38 -10.01 -8.13
N GLY A 156 -0.17 -11.10 -7.38
CA GLY A 156 1.08 -11.37 -6.67
C GLY A 156 1.28 -10.58 -5.36
N ILE A 157 0.30 -9.78 -4.91
CA ILE A 157 0.39 -9.02 -3.66
C ILE A 157 0.62 -9.91 -2.44
N HIS A 158 -0.10 -11.02 -2.33
CA HIS A 158 0.04 -11.96 -1.21
C HIS A 158 1.46 -12.58 -1.14
N VAL A 159 2.08 -12.83 -2.30
CA VAL A 159 3.44 -13.39 -2.39
C VAL A 159 4.50 -12.34 -2.01
N ALA A 160 4.26 -11.07 -2.38
CA ALA A 160 5.17 -9.98 -2.10
C ALA A 160 5.18 -9.57 -0.62
N MET A 161 4.04 -9.70 0.07
CA MET A 161 3.83 -9.21 1.43
C MET A 161 4.92 -9.61 2.43
N ASP A 162 5.22 -10.90 2.57
CA ASP A 162 6.19 -11.33 3.57
C ASP A 162 7.60 -10.79 3.28
N ASN A 163 7.97 -10.66 2.00
CA ASN A 163 9.24 -10.07 1.58
C ASN A 163 9.26 -8.55 1.81
N ASP A 164 8.16 -7.88 1.52
CA ASP A 164 7.99 -6.44 1.76
C ASP A 164 8.08 -6.11 3.24
N MET A 165 7.43 -6.90 4.09
CA MET A 165 7.49 -6.70 5.54
C MET A 165 8.89 -7.01 6.09
N LYS A 166 9.60 -8.01 5.55
CA LYS A 166 11.01 -8.25 5.91
C LYS A 166 11.88 -7.05 5.59
N LEU A 167 11.69 -6.46 4.42
CA LEU A 167 12.39 -5.27 3.99
C LEU A 167 12.08 -4.07 4.88
N LEU A 168 10.81 -3.82 5.16
CA LEU A 168 10.39 -2.70 5.99
C LEU A 168 10.98 -2.81 7.40
N ARG A 169 11.03 -4.02 7.95
CA ARG A 169 11.72 -4.27 9.23
C ARG A 169 13.22 -4.00 9.17
N GLN A 170 13.88 -4.28 8.04
CA GLN A 170 15.30 -3.93 7.88
C GLN A 170 15.51 -2.42 7.84
N LEU A 171 14.64 -1.69 7.14
CA LEU A 171 14.68 -0.22 7.08
C LEU A 171 14.35 0.42 8.44
N ALA A 172 13.36 -0.12 9.16
CA ALA A 172 12.92 0.39 10.46
C ALA A 172 14.02 0.38 11.54
N ARG A 173 15.04 -0.49 11.41
CA ARG A 173 16.21 -0.51 12.31
C ARG A 173 17.06 0.76 12.24
N GLY A 174 16.95 1.54 11.16
CA GLY A 174 17.63 2.81 11.01
C GLY A 174 16.85 4.01 11.57
N LEU A 175 15.63 3.81 12.06
CA LEU A 175 14.80 4.88 12.63
C LEU A 175 15.24 5.24 14.06
N PRO A 176 14.92 6.44 14.56
CA PRO A 176 15.24 6.85 15.93
C PRO A 176 14.68 5.91 17.02
N ASN A 177 13.49 5.36 16.79
CA ASN A 177 12.79 4.46 17.71
C ASN A 177 12.52 3.10 17.03
N PRO A 178 13.56 2.27 16.80
CA PRO A 178 13.44 1.08 15.96
C PRO A 178 12.54 0.00 16.61
N GLU A 179 12.50 -0.09 17.94
CA GLU A 179 11.66 -1.08 18.63
C GLU A 179 10.17 -0.81 18.40
N ILE A 180 9.74 0.44 18.56
CA ILE A 180 8.34 0.83 18.36
C ILE A 180 7.97 0.63 16.88
N ALA A 181 8.83 1.05 15.95
CA ALA A 181 8.60 0.84 14.51
C ALA A 181 8.49 -0.65 14.14
N LEU A 182 9.31 -1.52 14.75
CA LEU A 182 9.23 -2.97 14.52
C LEU A 182 7.93 -3.57 15.07
N GLN A 183 7.45 -3.12 16.23
CA GLN A 183 6.16 -3.53 16.78
C GLN A 183 5.00 -3.09 15.88
N SER A 184 4.96 -1.82 15.48
CA SER A 184 3.95 -1.32 14.55
C SER A 184 3.95 -2.09 13.24
N LEU A 185 5.13 -2.44 12.69
CA LEU A 185 5.21 -3.26 11.48
C LEU A 185 4.67 -4.70 11.66
N LEU A 186 4.74 -5.28 12.86
CA LEU A 186 4.12 -6.58 13.13
C LEU A 186 2.60 -6.47 13.12
N GLU A 187 2.05 -5.44 13.75
CA GLU A 187 0.60 -5.17 13.76
C GLU A 187 0.09 -4.85 12.35
N ILE A 188 0.80 -3.98 11.63
CA ILE A 188 0.52 -3.65 10.23
C ILE A 188 0.53 -4.91 9.36
N GLN A 189 1.50 -5.83 9.55
CA GLN A 189 1.52 -7.09 8.81
C GLN A 189 0.29 -7.95 9.10
N ALA A 190 -0.16 -8.01 10.36
CA ALA A 190 -1.38 -8.74 10.72
C ALA A 190 -2.62 -8.12 10.04
N ARG A 191 -2.75 -6.79 10.06
CA ARG A 191 -3.83 -6.07 9.37
C ARG A 191 -3.81 -6.26 7.86
N LEU A 192 -2.64 -6.19 7.24
CA LEU A 192 -2.50 -6.43 5.81
C LEU A 192 -2.82 -7.87 5.42
N ARG A 193 -2.55 -8.85 6.30
CA ARG A 193 -2.98 -10.25 6.11
C ARG A 193 -4.50 -10.38 6.04
N GLU A 194 -5.21 -9.67 6.90
CA GLU A 194 -6.68 -9.60 6.86
C GLU A 194 -7.16 -8.92 5.57
N GLU A 195 -6.47 -7.88 5.10
CA GLU A 195 -6.84 -7.14 3.89
C GLU A 195 -6.56 -7.90 2.57
N VAL A 196 -5.53 -8.74 2.53
CA VAL A 196 -5.24 -9.56 1.34
C VAL A 196 -6.17 -10.78 1.23
N ASP A 197 -6.78 -11.21 2.34
CA ASP A 197 -7.77 -12.27 2.36
C ASP A 197 -9.19 -11.69 2.22
N TYR A 198 -9.65 -11.55 0.98
CA TYR A 198 -10.98 -11.01 0.69
C TYR A 198 -12.14 -11.87 1.22
N LEU A 199 -11.92 -13.16 1.54
CA LEU A 199 -12.96 -13.96 2.18
C LEU A 199 -13.16 -13.52 3.64
N HIS A 200 -12.07 -13.30 4.37
CA HIS A 200 -12.11 -12.68 5.70
C HIS A 200 -12.71 -11.26 5.64
N GLU A 201 -12.30 -10.43 4.68
CA GLU A 201 -12.85 -9.08 4.49
C GLU A 201 -14.37 -9.11 4.21
N SER A 202 -14.83 -10.03 3.36
CA SER A 202 -16.26 -10.18 3.04
C SER A 202 -17.10 -10.53 4.27
N THR A 203 -16.53 -11.31 5.20
CA THR A 203 -17.17 -11.65 6.47
C THR A 203 -17.34 -10.42 7.34
N HIS A 204 -16.31 -9.58 7.44
CA HIS A 204 -16.41 -8.30 8.15
C HIS A 204 -17.49 -7.39 7.54
N TYR A 205 -17.55 -7.24 6.21
CA TYR A 205 -18.61 -6.46 5.57
C TYR A 205 -20.00 -7.07 5.75
N ARG A 206 -20.13 -8.40 5.78
CA ARG A 206 -21.41 -9.06 6.06
C ARG A 206 -21.85 -8.85 7.51
N MET A 207 -20.92 -8.89 8.46
CA MET A 207 -21.19 -8.60 9.87
C MET A 207 -21.56 -7.13 10.08
N VAL A 208 -20.83 -6.20 9.47
CA VAL A 208 -21.13 -4.76 9.53
C VAL A 208 -22.45 -4.46 8.82
N SER A 209 -22.69 -5.02 7.63
CA SER A 209 -23.98 -4.88 6.94
C SER A 209 -25.14 -5.51 7.72
N GLY A 210 -24.88 -6.61 8.44
CA GLY A 210 -25.80 -7.25 9.39
C GLY A 210 -26.08 -6.39 10.62
N ALA A 211 -25.05 -5.74 11.17
CA ALA A 211 -25.19 -4.81 12.29
C ALA A 211 -25.92 -3.52 11.87
N PHE A 212 -25.65 -3.01 10.67
CA PHE A 212 -26.36 -1.86 10.08
C PHE A 212 -27.79 -2.20 9.62
N SER A 213 -28.11 -3.47 9.32
CA SER A 213 -29.50 -3.90 9.08
C SER A 213 -30.26 -4.13 10.39
N ILE A 214 -29.59 -4.55 11.46
CA ILE A 214 -30.15 -4.60 12.82
C ILE A 214 -30.38 -3.17 13.38
N ASP A 215 -29.43 -2.25 13.20
CA ASP A 215 -29.55 -0.84 13.62
C ASP A 215 -30.57 -0.07 12.76
N ARG A 216 -30.74 -0.38 11.46
CA ARG A 216 -31.84 0.19 10.66
C ARG A 216 -33.23 -0.21 11.17
N ASN A 217 -33.38 -1.41 11.72
CA ASN A 217 -34.65 -1.82 12.33
C ASN A 217 -34.93 -1.09 13.65
N GLN A 218 -33.91 -0.59 14.35
CA GLN A 218 -34.06 0.24 15.55
C GLN A 218 -34.17 1.74 15.24
N ARG A 219 -33.53 2.23 14.17
CA ARG A 219 -33.60 3.64 13.72
C ARG A 219 -34.81 3.95 12.84
N ALA A 220 -35.52 2.96 12.32
CA ALA A 220 -36.81 3.16 11.65
C ALA A 220 -37.89 3.76 12.58
N ALA A 221 -37.66 3.80 13.90
CA ALA A 221 -38.50 4.50 14.87
C ALA A 221 -38.18 6.00 15.03
N GLY A 222 -37.19 6.58 14.33
CA GLY A 222 -36.80 7.97 14.59
C GLY A 222 -35.99 8.64 13.49
N LEU A 223 -36.70 9.41 12.66
CA LEU A 223 -36.28 10.67 12.03
C LEU A 223 -35.25 10.67 10.86
N ARG A 224 -35.83 11.00 9.69
CA ARG A 224 -35.39 11.94 8.63
C ARG A 224 -33.94 11.87 8.12
N ARG A 225 -33.83 11.16 6.99
CA ARG A 225 -33.23 11.54 5.69
C ARG A 225 -32.43 12.87 5.69
N MET A 226 -31.11 12.77 5.52
CA MET A 226 -30.32 13.73 4.76
C MET A 226 -29.57 12.96 3.66
N GLU A 227 -29.64 13.53 2.47
CA GLU A 227 -29.20 12.98 1.19
C GLU A 227 -27.67 12.99 1.05
N TRP A 228 -27.15 11.96 0.38
CA TRP A 228 -26.18 12.06 -0.72
C TRP A 228 -26.48 10.94 -1.72
#